data_AF-A0A1C6SFV7-F1
#
_entry.id   AF-A0A1C6SFV7-F1
#
_cell.length_a   1.000
_cell.length_b   1.000
_cell.length_c   1.000
_cell.angle_alpha   90.00
_cell.angle_beta   90.00
_cell.angle_gamma   90.00
#
_symmetry.space_group_name_H-M   'P 1'
#
loop_
_entity.id
_entity.type
_entity.pdbx_description
1 polymer ?
#
loop_
_entity_poly.entity_id
_entity_poly.type
_entity_poly.pdbx_seq_one_letter_code
_entity_poly.pdbx_strand_id
1 'polypeptide(L)'
;MEWIPVVGVVCGAVIALATALMVESKHNRALRRQHREAERVRHCLEFALALDAAHSALREVAQGHDGSRDRLRPANRAVHQAGVFAARERLLVSGTVDLVKAGELAYHRLIAVRNAVRSGATLPSPEYHRAYHAFAEAIWQLRMAARADLDQAVLAPADLDRRSWSEREGCPACVAPARQGPVVTGAT
;
A
#
# COMPACT_ATOMS: atom_id res chain seq x y z
N MET A 1 14.40 69.65 17.88
CA MET A 1 13.99 68.44 18.62
C MET A 1 12.76 67.76 17.97
N GLU A 2 12.68 67.66 16.63
CA GLU A 2 11.46 67.15 15.95
C GLU A 2 11.64 65.80 15.22
N TRP A 3 12.83 65.21 15.26
CA TRP A 3 13.18 64.01 14.47
C TRP A 3 12.84 62.69 15.20
N ILE A 4 12.71 62.73 16.53
CA ILE A 4 12.34 61.58 17.38
C ILE A 4 11.00 60.94 16.95
N PRO A 5 9.89 61.67 16.72
CA PRO A 5 8.62 61.06 16.31
C PRO A 5 8.68 60.40 14.93
N VAL A 6 9.41 60.99 13.98
CA VAL A 6 9.56 60.43 12.62
C VAL A 6 10.31 59.09 12.66
N VAL A 7 11.38 59.01 13.44
CA VAL A 7 12.15 57.76 13.64
C VAL A 7 11.26 56.69 14.27
N GLY A 8 10.43 57.04 15.25
CA GLY A 8 9.49 56.11 15.88
C GLY A 8 8.48 55.50 14.91
N VAL A 9 7.87 56.33 14.04
CA VAL A 9 6.90 55.86 13.04
C VAL A 9 7.57 54.95 12.00
N VAL A 10 8.75 55.33 11.51
CA VAL A 10 9.49 54.51 10.54
C VAL A 10 9.89 53.18 11.15
N CYS A 11 10.43 53.16 12.37
CA CYS A 11 10.76 51.92 13.07
C CYS A 11 9.53 51.04 13.28
N GLY A 12 8.40 51.62 13.72
CA GLY A 12 7.14 50.90 13.88
C GLY A 12 6.64 50.28 12.57
N ALA A 13 6.70 51.02 11.47
CA ALA A 13 6.32 50.53 10.15
C ALA A 13 7.22 49.38 9.66
N VAL A 14 8.55 49.50 9.84
CA VAL A 14 9.50 48.44 9.48
C VAL A 14 9.25 47.17 10.30
N ILE A 15 9.02 47.31 11.62
CA ILE A 15 8.70 46.17 12.49
C ILE A 15 7.39 45.51 12.07
N ALA A 16 6.34 46.30 11.80
CA ALA A 16 5.06 45.76 11.34
C ALA A 16 5.20 44.97 10.02
N LEU A 17 5.93 45.53 9.04
CA LEU A 17 6.20 44.86 7.76
C LEU A 17 7.03 43.58 7.94
N ALA A 18 8.08 43.60 8.75
CA ALA A 18 8.91 42.42 9.03
C ALA A 18 8.09 41.32 9.70
N THR A 19 7.21 41.67 10.64
CA THR A 19 6.34 40.73 11.34
C THR A 19 5.32 40.12 10.37
N ALA A 20 4.68 40.92 9.52
CA ALA A 20 3.72 40.47 8.52
C ALA A 20 4.38 39.50 7.51
N LEU A 21 5.57 39.84 6.99
CA LEU A 21 6.32 38.96 6.08
C LEU A 21 6.71 37.64 6.76
N MET A 22 7.09 37.69 8.04
CA MET A 22 7.45 36.48 8.79
C MET A 22 6.24 35.56 9.02
N VAL A 23 5.08 36.13 9.37
CA VAL A 23 3.81 35.40 9.50
C VAL A 23 3.41 34.77 8.17
N GLU A 24 3.43 35.55 7.09
CA GLU A 24 3.08 35.07 5.75
C GLU A 24 4.02 33.95 5.27
N SER A 25 5.33 34.09 5.54
CA SER A 25 6.30 33.05 5.20
C SER A 25 6.07 31.75 5.98
N LYS A 26 5.71 31.84 7.27
CA LYS A 26 5.38 30.68 8.10
C LYS A 26 4.08 30.04 7.64
N HIS A 27 3.07 30.84 7.33
CA HIS A 27 1.79 30.38 6.80
C HIS A 27 1.96 29.62 5.48
N ASN A 28 2.70 30.20 4.52
CA ASN A 28 3.01 29.54 3.26
C ASN A 28 3.81 28.25 3.42
N ARG A 29 4.74 28.18 4.38
CA ARG A 29 5.46 26.95 4.68
C ARG A 29 4.53 25.88 5.26
N ALA A 30 3.60 26.26 6.13
CA ALA A 30 2.60 25.34 6.70
C ALA A 30 1.67 24.79 5.61
N LEU A 31 1.13 25.65 4.73
CA LEU A 31 0.30 25.24 3.60
C LEU A 31 1.03 24.28 2.65
N ARG A 32 2.30 24.56 2.34
CA ARG A 32 3.12 23.66 1.51
C ARG A 32 3.35 22.30 2.16
N ARG A 33 3.50 22.23 3.49
CA ARG A 33 3.62 20.96 4.22
C ARG A 33 2.32 20.18 4.15
N GLN A 34 1.20 20.84 4.47
CA GLN A 34 -0.13 20.25 4.42
C GLN A 34 -0.47 19.71 3.01
N HIS A 35 -0.12 20.45 1.95
CA HIS A 35 -0.33 19.99 0.57
C HIS A 35 0.48 18.72 0.27
N ARG A 36 1.76 18.67 0.65
CA ARG A 36 2.60 17.48 0.45
C ARG A 36 2.09 16.27 1.24
N GLU A 37 1.60 16.48 2.45
CA GLU A 37 0.97 15.44 3.27
C GLU A 37 -0.30 14.91 2.59
N ALA A 38 -1.19 15.79 2.14
CA ALA A 38 -2.40 15.39 1.43
C ALA A 38 -2.10 14.63 0.13
N GLU A 39 -1.11 15.08 -0.65
CA GLU A 39 -0.68 14.38 -1.87
C GLU A 39 -0.09 12.99 -1.56
N ARG A 40 0.73 12.88 -0.52
CA ARG A 40 1.32 11.60 -0.10
C ARG A 40 0.26 10.59 0.31
N VAL A 41 -0.72 11.02 1.10
CA VAL A 41 -1.88 10.19 1.49
C VAL A 41 -2.66 9.76 0.26
N ARG A 42 -2.94 10.69 -0.65
CA ARG A 42 -3.63 10.38 -1.91
C ARG A 42 -2.89 9.31 -2.71
N HIS A 43 -1.59 9.46 -2.92
CA HIS A 43 -0.79 8.48 -3.66
C HIS A 43 -0.73 7.12 -2.97
N CYS A 44 -0.66 7.09 -1.63
CA CYS A 44 -0.75 5.85 -0.86
C CYS A 44 -2.09 5.14 -1.07
N LEU A 45 -3.20 5.87 -1.01
CA LEU A 45 -4.54 5.32 -1.20
C LEU A 45 -4.75 4.83 -2.65
N GLU A 46 -4.34 5.62 -3.64
CA GLU A 46 -4.35 5.22 -5.06
C GLU A 46 -3.60 3.90 -5.26
N PHE A 47 -2.43 3.76 -4.64
CA PHE A 47 -1.64 2.54 -4.75
C PHE A 47 -2.29 1.34 -4.05
N ALA A 48 -2.81 1.52 -2.83
CA ALA A 48 -3.52 0.47 -2.11
C ALA A 48 -4.75 -0.03 -2.89
N LEU A 49 -5.51 0.88 -3.50
CA LEU A 49 -6.66 0.55 -4.34
C LEU A 49 -6.26 -0.17 -5.64
N ALA A 50 -5.16 0.26 -6.27
CA ALA A 50 -4.63 -0.42 -7.45
C ALA A 50 -4.18 -1.87 -7.13
N LEU A 51 -3.55 -2.08 -5.96
CA LEU A 51 -3.18 -3.42 -5.49
C LEU A 51 -4.41 -4.31 -5.28
N ASP A 52 -5.48 -3.77 -4.68
CA ASP A 52 -6.72 -4.50 -4.44
C ASP A 52 -7.49 -4.83 -5.73
N ALA A 53 -7.55 -3.87 -6.66
CA ALA A 53 -8.12 -4.07 -7.99
C ALA A 53 -7.35 -5.15 -8.77
N ALA A 54 -6.02 -5.13 -8.73
CA ALA A 54 -5.19 -6.15 -9.34
C ALA A 54 -5.41 -7.54 -8.71
N HIS A 55 -5.47 -7.61 -7.38
CA HIS A 55 -5.72 -8.85 -6.67
C HIS A 55 -7.11 -9.44 -7.01
N SER A 56 -8.14 -8.60 -7.03
CA SER A 56 -9.50 -8.99 -7.42
C SER A 56 -9.54 -9.53 -8.84
N ALA A 57 -8.91 -8.83 -9.79
CA ALA A 57 -8.80 -9.31 -11.16
C ALA A 57 -8.01 -10.64 -11.28
N LEU A 58 -6.95 -10.83 -10.49
CA LEU A 58 -6.22 -12.10 -10.44
C LEU A 58 -7.08 -13.24 -9.85
N ARG A 59 -7.93 -12.93 -8.88
CA ARG A 59 -8.89 -13.88 -8.31
C ARG A 59 -9.87 -14.37 -9.38
N GLU A 60 -10.37 -13.48 -10.24
CA GLU A 60 -11.23 -13.85 -11.38
C GLU A 60 -10.48 -14.75 -12.37
N VAL A 61 -9.22 -14.45 -12.69
CA VAL A 61 -8.40 -15.32 -13.55
C VAL A 61 -8.19 -16.71 -12.93
N ALA A 62 -8.04 -16.79 -11.61
CA ALA A 62 -7.88 -18.05 -10.88
C ALA A 62 -9.20 -18.86 -10.76
N GLN A 63 -10.35 -18.20 -10.88
CA GLN A 63 -11.69 -18.83 -10.90
C GLN A 63 -12.08 -19.38 -12.27
N GLY A 64 -11.57 -18.81 -13.35
CA GLY A 64 -11.93 -19.18 -14.73
C GLY A 64 -11.94 -20.70 -14.94
N HIS A 65 -13.12 -21.22 -15.30
CA HIS A 65 -13.40 -22.62 -15.57
C HIS A 65 -12.97 -23.06 -16.98
N ASP A 66 -12.62 -22.10 -17.84
CA ASP A 66 -12.12 -22.41 -19.17
C ASP A 66 -10.83 -23.20 -19.00
N GLY A 67 -10.86 -24.47 -19.42
CA GLY A 67 -9.70 -25.38 -19.45
C GLY A 67 -8.54 -24.91 -20.31
N SER A 68 -8.52 -23.63 -20.70
CA SER A 68 -7.36 -22.92 -21.20
C SER A 68 -6.26 -22.95 -20.15
N ARG A 69 -5.24 -23.78 -20.41
CA ARG A 69 -3.99 -23.80 -19.64
C ARG A 69 -3.24 -22.45 -19.71
N ASP A 70 -3.63 -21.52 -20.57
CA ASP A 70 -2.96 -20.22 -20.73
C ASP A 70 -3.58 -19.14 -19.82
N ARG A 71 -3.14 -19.13 -18.55
CA ARG A 71 -3.42 -18.05 -17.59
C ARG A 71 -2.39 -16.93 -17.64
N LEU A 72 -1.33 -17.07 -18.44
CA LEU A 72 -0.19 -16.15 -18.46
C LEU A 72 -0.62 -14.74 -18.90
N ARG A 73 -1.28 -14.65 -20.06
CA ARG A 73 -1.74 -13.39 -20.63
C ARG A 73 -2.79 -12.67 -19.76
N PRO A 74 -3.89 -13.33 -19.32
CA PRO A 74 -4.90 -12.66 -18.50
C PRO A 74 -4.35 -12.22 -17.14
N ALA A 75 -3.48 -13.00 -16.49
CA ALA A 75 -2.88 -12.60 -15.21
C ALA A 75 -1.95 -11.37 -15.35
N ASN A 76 -1.19 -11.27 -16.45
CA ASN A 76 -0.39 -10.06 -16.71
C ASN A 76 -1.27 -8.84 -17.01
N ARG A 77 -2.36 -9.02 -17.79
CA ARG A 77 -3.32 -7.94 -18.07
C ARG A 77 -4.00 -7.44 -16.80
N ALA A 78 -4.37 -8.32 -15.88
CA ALA A 78 -5.00 -7.95 -14.61
C ALA A 78 -4.16 -6.93 -13.83
N VAL A 79 -2.85 -7.16 -13.68
CA VAL A 79 -1.95 -6.24 -12.97
C VAL A 79 -1.73 -4.94 -13.76
N HIS A 80 -1.60 -5.02 -15.08
CA HIS A 80 -1.39 -3.84 -15.92
C HIS A 80 -2.62 -2.91 -15.94
N GLN A 81 -3.82 -3.46 -16.14
CA GLN A 81 -5.07 -2.70 -16.22
C GLN A 81 -5.47 -2.08 -14.88
N ALA A 82 -5.07 -2.68 -13.77
CA ALA A 82 -5.28 -2.11 -12.44
C ALA A 82 -4.42 -0.86 -12.15
N GLY A 83 -3.50 -0.48 -13.03
CA GLY A 83 -2.70 0.75 -12.88
C GLY A 83 -1.63 0.70 -11.78
N VAL A 84 -1.28 -0.50 -11.30
CA VAL A 84 -0.35 -0.71 -10.17
C VAL A 84 1.00 -0.02 -10.40
N PHE A 85 1.54 -0.07 -11.62
CA PHE A 85 2.85 0.52 -11.93
C PHE A 85 2.85 2.04 -11.80
N ALA A 86 1.83 2.72 -12.32
CA ALA A 86 1.75 4.17 -12.24
C ALA A 86 1.55 4.64 -10.79
N ALA A 87 0.69 3.95 -10.04
CA ALA A 87 0.46 4.27 -8.63
C ALA A 87 1.69 3.99 -7.76
N ARG A 88 2.43 2.90 -8.05
CA ARG A 88 3.72 2.59 -7.40
C ARG A 88 4.73 3.71 -7.59
N GLU A 89 4.87 4.23 -8.82
CA GLU A 89 5.83 5.30 -9.11
C GLU A 89 5.52 6.57 -8.32
N ARG A 90 4.24 6.95 -8.23
CA ARG A 90 3.82 8.10 -7.40
C ARG A 90 4.18 7.89 -5.93
N LEU A 91 3.97 6.68 -5.41
CA LEU A 91 4.34 6.36 -4.02
C LEU A 91 5.86 6.43 -3.81
N LEU A 92 6.67 5.92 -4.74
CA LEU A 92 8.13 5.95 -4.65
C LEU A 92 8.69 7.37 -4.58
N VAL A 93 8.09 8.30 -5.33
CA VAL A 93 8.55 9.70 -5.38
C VAL A 93 8.08 10.51 -4.18
N SER A 94 6.88 10.25 -3.66
CA SER A 94 6.22 11.10 -2.66
C SER A 94 6.15 10.52 -1.25
N GLY A 95 6.31 9.21 -1.11
CA GLY A 95 6.19 8.48 0.14
C GLY A 95 7.38 8.69 1.08
N THR A 96 7.13 8.53 2.38
CA THR A 96 8.20 8.38 3.37
C THR A 96 8.88 7.03 3.20
N VAL A 97 10.08 6.87 3.75
CA VAL A 97 10.89 5.64 3.62
C VAL A 97 10.12 4.40 4.08
N ASP A 98 9.41 4.49 5.21
CA ASP A 98 8.68 3.35 5.77
C ASP A 98 7.44 3.01 4.96
N LEU A 99 6.74 4.04 4.45
CA LEU A 99 5.60 3.86 3.56
C LEU A 99 6.00 3.19 2.25
N VAL A 100 7.12 3.63 1.66
CA VAL A 100 7.70 3.04 0.45
C VAL A 100 8.10 1.59 0.68
N LYS A 101 8.78 1.28 1.79
CA LYS A 101 9.18 -0.11 2.12
C LYS A 101 7.96 -1.03 2.26
N ALA A 102 6.93 -0.59 2.97
CA ALA A 102 5.70 -1.37 3.13
C ALA A 102 4.95 -1.53 1.80
N GLY A 103 4.92 -0.48 0.98
CA GLY A 103 4.32 -0.51 -0.36
C GLY A 103 5.03 -1.48 -1.30
N GLU A 104 6.36 -1.47 -1.32
CA GLU A 104 7.16 -2.40 -2.12
C GLU A 104 6.99 -3.85 -1.66
N LEU A 105 6.89 -4.09 -0.36
CA LEU A 105 6.57 -5.40 0.17
C LEU A 105 5.21 -5.87 -0.35
N ALA A 106 4.16 -5.05 -0.26
CA ALA A 106 2.82 -5.38 -0.76
C ALA A 106 2.83 -5.65 -2.28
N TYR A 107 3.55 -4.84 -3.06
CA TYR A 107 3.75 -5.06 -4.49
C TYR A 107 4.39 -6.42 -4.77
N HIS A 108 5.52 -6.74 -4.13
CA HIS A 108 6.19 -8.01 -4.35
C HIS A 108 5.31 -9.21 -3.98
N ARG A 109 4.49 -9.10 -2.92
CA ARG A 109 3.55 -10.16 -2.56
C ARG A 109 2.39 -10.28 -3.56
N LEU A 110 1.87 -9.18 -4.10
CA LEU A 110 0.89 -9.23 -5.20
C LEU A 110 1.49 -9.91 -6.44
N ILE A 111 2.75 -9.60 -6.77
CA ILE A 111 3.46 -10.22 -7.89
C ILE A 111 3.64 -11.73 -7.67
N ALA A 112 3.85 -12.17 -6.42
CA ALA A 112 3.85 -13.59 -6.09
C ALA A 112 2.48 -14.24 -6.33
N VAL A 113 1.37 -13.57 -6.01
CA VAL A 113 0.01 -14.04 -6.35
C VAL A 113 -0.16 -14.15 -7.86
N ARG A 114 0.22 -13.11 -8.62
CA ARG A 114 0.20 -13.15 -10.09
C ARG A 114 0.98 -14.35 -10.62
N ASN A 115 2.19 -14.57 -10.11
CA ASN A 115 3.05 -15.66 -10.57
C ASN A 115 2.44 -17.03 -10.25
N ALA A 116 1.81 -17.20 -9.07
CA ALA A 116 1.08 -18.43 -8.75
C ALA A 116 -0.07 -18.68 -9.76
N VAL A 117 -0.89 -17.66 -10.03
CA VAL A 117 -1.99 -17.75 -11.01
C VAL A 117 -1.47 -18.04 -12.42
N ARG A 118 -0.38 -17.40 -12.84
CA ARG A 118 0.30 -17.66 -14.13
C ARG A 118 0.77 -19.11 -14.24
N SER A 119 1.23 -19.70 -13.15
CA SER A 119 1.66 -21.10 -13.07
C SER A 119 0.50 -22.10 -12.95
N GLY A 120 -0.75 -21.63 -12.99
CA GLY A 120 -1.94 -22.49 -12.98
C GLY A 120 -2.58 -22.67 -11.60
N ALA A 121 -2.12 -21.97 -10.56
CA ALA A 121 -2.78 -22.02 -9.24
C ALA A 121 -4.24 -21.56 -9.37
N THR A 122 -5.15 -22.36 -8.82
CA THR A 122 -6.59 -22.08 -8.73
C THR A 122 -6.92 -21.58 -7.33
N LEU A 123 -8.09 -20.98 -7.14
CA LEU A 123 -8.52 -20.54 -5.80
C LEU A 123 -8.39 -21.60 -4.69
N PRO A 124 -8.82 -22.86 -4.87
CA PRO A 124 -8.69 -23.87 -3.82
C PRO A 124 -7.26 -24.40 -3.64
N SER A 125 -6.30 -23.99 -4.48
CA SER A 125 -4.96 -24.55 -4.47
C SER A 125 -4.12 -24.02 -3.30
N PRO A 126 -3.33 -24.87 -2.62
CA PRO A 126 -2.43 -24.43 -1.55
C PRO A 126 -1.43 -23.35 -1.99
N GLU A 127 -1.01 -23.39 -3.26
CA GLU A 127 -0.09 -22.41 -3.86
C GLU A 127 -0.72 -21.02 -3.92
N TYR A 128 -1.98 -20.92 -4.34
CA TYR A 128 -2.72 -19.66 -4.34
C TYR A 128 -2.85 -19.12 -2.92
N HIS A 129 -3.30 -19.96 -1.98
CA HIS A 129 -3.48 -19.55 -0.58
C HIS A 129 -2.16 -19.10 0.07
N ARG A 130 -1.04 -19.79 -0.19
CA ARG A 130 0.27 -19.39 0.34
C ARG A 130 0.66 -17.99 -0.12
N ALA A 131 0.47 -17.69 -1.40
CA ALA A 131 0.77 -16.37 -1.97
C ALA A 131 -0.22 -15.30 -1.45
N TYR A 132 -1.52 -15.63 -1.41
CA TYR A 132 -2.57 -14.75 -0.93
C TYR A 132 -2.34 -14.31 0.51
N HIS A 133 -2.10 -15.22 1.45
CA HIS A 133 -1.92 -14.86 2.87
C HIS A 133 -0.69 -13.98 3.09
N ALA A 134 0.37 -14.16 2.30
CA ALA A 134 1.53 -13.27 2.35
C ALA A 134 1.20 -11.87 1.80
N PHE A 135 0.35 -11.78 0.78
CA PHE A 135 -0.16 -10.50 0.28
C PHE A 135 -1.12 -9.83 1.26
N ALA A 136 -2.04 -10.57 1.87
CA ALA A 136 -2.96 -10.09 2.89
C ALA A 136 -2.23 -9.46 4.08
N GLU A 137 -1.19 -10.12 4.58
CA GLU A 137 -0.30 -9.56 5.60
C GLU A 137 0.37 -8.26 5.13
N ALA A 138 0.98 -8.27 3.94
CA ALA A 138 1.73 -7.12 3.43
C ALA A 138 0.84 -5.89 3.15
N ILE A 139 -0.39 -6.08 2.68
CA ILE A 139 -1.32 -4.96 2.48
C ILE A 139 -1.76 -4.34 3.81
N TRP A 140 -1.87 -5.14 4.88
CA TRP A 140 -2.09 -4.63 6.24
C TRP A 140 -0.88 -3.86 6.75
N GLN A 141 0.34 -4.33 6.51
CA GLN A 141 1.56 -3.59 6.85
C GLN A 141 1.62 -2.24 6.13
N LEU A 142 1.23 -2.17 4.85
CA LEU A 142 1.09 -0.89 4.14
C LEU A 142 0.08 0.04 4.81
N ARG A 143 -1.10 -0.47 5.20
CA ARG A 143 -2.11 0.33 5.91
C ARG A 143 -1.59 0.83 7.26
N MET A 144 -0.83 0.01 7.99
CA MET A 144 -0.26 0.41 9.28
C MET A 144 0.85 1.46 9.11
N ALA A 145 1.70 1.31 8.10
CA ALA A 145 2.68 2.33 7.75
C ALA A 145 1.99 3.67 7.36
N ALA A 146 0.90 3.61 6.59
CA ALA A 146 0.13 4.80 6.23
C ALA A 146 -0.53 5.48 7.44
N ARG A 147 -1.02 4.70 8.41
CA ARG A 147 -1.56 5.24 9.67
C ARG A 147 -0.48 5.90 10.50
N ALA A 148 0.66 5.23 10.67
CA ALA A 148 1.79 5.79 11.41
C ALA A 148 2.32 7.08 10.74
N ASP A 149 2.37 7.13 9.42
CA ASP A 149 2.75 8.32 8.65
C ASP A 149 1.80 9.52 8.84
N LEU A 150 0.57 9.26 9.30
CA LEU A 150 -0.46 10.26 9.62
C LEU A 150 -0.59 10.53 11.12
N ASP A 151 0.38 10.11 11.92
CA ASP A 151 0.35 10.13 13.39
C ASP A 151 -0.93 9.50 13.97
N GLN A 152 -1.51 8.54 13.26
CA GLN A 152 -2.67 7.79 13.71
C GLN A 152 -2.22 6.53 14.44
N ALA A 153 -2.96 6.16 15.48
CA ALA A 153 -2.74 4.92 16.20
C ALA A 153 -2.78 3.72 15.24
N VAL A 154 -1.74 2.89 15.29
CA VAL A 154 -1.66 1.63 14.55
C VAL A 154 -2.73 0.69 15.11
N LEU A 155 -3.45 0.02 14.22
CA LEU A 155 -4.41 -1.01 14.62
C LEU A 155 -3.67 -2.32 14.88
N ALA A 156 -4.13 -3.08 15.85
CA ALA A 156 -3.79 -4.49 16.07
C ALA A 156 -4.88 -5.38 15.45
N PRO A 157 -4.59 -6.65 15.11
CA PRO A 157 -5.61 -7.57 14.58
C PRO A 157 -6.85 -7.66 15.47
N ALA A 158 -6.65 -7.66 16.80
CA ALA A 158 -7.73 -7.74 17.78
C ALA A 158 -8.69 -6.54 17.74
N ASP A 159 -8.23 -5.36 17.29
CA ASP A 159 -9.10 -4.18 17.18
C ASP A 159 -10.19 -4.34 16.12
N LEU A 160 -10.04 -5.34 15.23
CA LEU A 160 -10.97 -5.65 14.15
C LEU A 160 -11.50 -7.09 14.23
N ASP A 161 -11.51 -7.70 15.42
CA ASP A 161 -11.93 -9.08 15.66
C ASP A 161 -11.17 -10.13 14.81
N ARG A 162 -9.89 -9.85 14.50
CA ARG A 162 -9.01 -10.74 13.73
C ARG A 162 -7.95 -11.38 14.62
N ARG A 163 -7.56 -12.62 14.28
CA ARG A 163 -6.43 -13.33 14.92
C ARG A 163 -5.08 -12.88 14.39
N SER A 164 -4.98 -12.66 13.08
CA SER A 164 -3.78 -12.17 12.40
C SER A 164 -4.20 -11.35 11.17
N TRP A 165 -3.28 -10.57 10.61
CA TRP A 165 -3.55 -9.87 9.34
C TRP A 165 -3.61 -10.82 8.15
N SER A 166 -2.88 -11.93 8.22
CA SER A 166 -2.87 -12.95 7.18
C SER A 166 -4.17 -13.78 7.13
N GLU A 167 -4.88 -13.94 8.25
CA GLU A 167 -6.03 -14.87 8.41
C GLU A 167 -5.72 -16.35 8.08
N ARG A 168 -4.43 -16.71 8.03
CA ARG A 168 -3.98 -18.08 7.69
C ARG A 168 -4.57 -19.12 8.62
N GLU A 169 -4.77 -18.78 9.89
CA GLU A 169 -5.27 -19.67 10.95
C GLU A 169 -6.71 -20.12 10.70
N GLY A 170 -7.49 -19.33 9.94
CA GLY A 170 -8.87 -19.65 9.57
C GLY A 170 -9.00 -20.34 8.21
N CYS A 171 -7.92 -20.48 7.44
CA CYS A 171 -7.96 -20.97 6.08
C CYS A 171 -7.96 -22.51 6.01
N PRO A 172 -9.02 -23.17 5.51
CA PRO A 172 -9.07 -24.62 5.42
C PRO A 172 -7.93 -25.22 4.59
N ALA A 173 -7.53 -24.55 3.50
CA ALA A 173 -6.44 -25.00 2.63
C ALA A 173 -5.05 -24.88 3.27
N CYS A 174 -4.87 -24.03 4.28
CA CYS A 174 -3.61 -23.89 5.02
C CYS A 174 -3.57 -24.75 6.29
N VAL A 175 -4.73 -25.00 6.91
CA VAL A 175 -4.85 -25.77 8.14
C VAL A 175 -4.98 -27.27 7.87
N ALA A 176 -5.50 -27.66 6.70
CA ALA A 176 -5.56 -29.06 6.31
C ALA A 176 -4.12 -29.64 6.22
N PRO A 177 -3.85 -30.80 6.85
CA PRO A 177 -2.58 -31.48 6.66
C PRO A 177 -2.43 -31.79 5.17
N ALA A 178 -1.27 -31.46 4.60
CA ALA A 178 -0.95 -31.78 3.22
C ALA A 178 -1.26 -33.26 3.00
N ARG A 179 -2.32 -33.55 2.23
CA ARG A 179 -2.58 -34.91 1.75
C ARG A 179 -1.43 -35.25 0.81
N GLN A 180 -0.37 -35.82 1.37
CA GLN A 180 0.69 -36.45 0.61
C GLN A 180 -0.02 -37.55 -0.20
N GLY A 181 -0.06 -37.38 -1.52
CA GLY A 181 -0.53 -38.42 -2.42
C GLY A 181 0.29 -39.70 -2.21
N PRO A 182 -0.28 -40.88 -2.57
CA PRO A 182 0.35 -42.16 -2.28
C PRO A 182 1.77 -42.18 -2.83
N VAL A 183 2.74 -42.38 -1.94
CA VAL A 183 4.11 -42.77 -2.29
C VAL A 183 3.97 -44.09 -3.03
N VAL A 184 4.14 -44.05 -4.35
CA VAL A 184 4.30 -45.26 -5.17
C VAL A 184 5.63 -45.86 -4.76
N THR A 185 5.61 -46.74 -3.76
CA THR A 185 6.71 -47.66 -3.48
C THR A 185 6.80 -48.60 -4.67
N GLY A 186 7.81 -48.37 -5.52
CA GLY A 186 8.16 -49.27 -6.60
C GLY A 186 8.44 -50.66 -6.03
N ALA A 187 7.71 -51.65 -6.54
CA ALA A 187 8.03 -53.05 -6.36
C ALA A 187 9.18 -53.42 -7.30
N THR A 188 10.18 -54.05 -6.70
CA THR A 188 11.30 -54.79 -7.30
C THR A 188 10.83 -55.96 -8.17
#